data_AF-A0A940U951-F1
#
_entry.id   AF-A0A940U951-F1
#
_cell.length_a   1.000
_cell.length_b   1.000
_cell.length_c   1.000
_cell.angle_alpha   90.00
_cell.angle_beta   90.00
_cell.angle_gamma   90.00
#
_symmetry.space_group_name_H-M   'P 1'
#
loop_
_entity.id
_entity.type
_entity.pdbx_description
1 polymer ?
#
loop_
_entity_poly.entity_id
_entity_poly.type
_entity_poly.pdbx_seq_one_letter_code
_entity_poly.pdbx_strand_id
1 'polypeptide(L)'
;MKITEILLSLLSGMTLVLAFPKLHFEFLAWVGLVPLLWAIRKTTPVQAAVLGFLSGVVFFVGLLYWIYNVLTVHGHLSPALSVFFIVLLSAYLALYFSAF
;
A
#
# COMPACT_ATOMS: atom_id res chain seq x y z
N MET A 1 -8.44 -11.26 13.96
CA MET A 1 -7.08 -10.90 13.50
C MET A 1 -6.20 -10.65 14.69
N LYS A 2 -4.97 -11.17 14.64
CA LYS A 2 -3.92 -10.95 15.63
C LYS A 2 -3.09 -9.73 15.25
N ILE A 3 -2.50 -9.06 16.24
CA ILE A 3 -1.60 -7.91 16.02
C ILE A 3 -0.44 -8.29 15.08
N THR A 4 0.10 -9.50 15.22
CA THR A 4 1.18 -10.01 14.35
C THR A 4 0.80 -10.00 12.87
N GLU A 5 -0.45 -10.35 12.52
CA GLU A 5 -0.93 -10.38 11.14
C GLU A 5 -0.98 -8.96 10.56
N ILE A 6 -1.44 -7.99 11.36
CA ILE A 6 -1.47 -6.57 10.98
C ILE A 6 -0.05 -6.05 10.77
N LEU A 7 0.87 -6.33 11.69
CA LEU A 7 2.27 -5.91 11.59
C LEU A 7 2.94 -6.48 10.34
N LEU A 8 2.70 -7.74 10.01
CA LEU A 8 3.21 -8.37 8.79
C LEU A 8 2.62 -7.76 7.52
N SER A 9 1.32 -7.44 7.51
CA SER A 9 0.68 -6.74 6.40
C SER A 9 1.29 -5.34 6.18
N LEU A 10 1.47 -4.56 7.25
CA LEU A 10 2.12 -3.24 7.17
C LEU A 10 3.58 -3.36 6.70
N LEU A 11 4.32 -4.36 7.21
CA LEU A 11 5.70 -4.63 6.81
C LEU A 11 5.82 -4.97 5.32
N SER A 12 4.89 -5.76 4.78
CA SER A 12 4.81 -6.07 3.35
C SER A 12 4.66 -4.78 2.53
N GLY A 13 3.66 -3.96 2.87
CA GLY A 13 3.44 -2.67 2.20
C GLY A 13 4.67 -1.76 2.25
N MET A 14 5.31 -1.61 3.42
CA MET A 14 6.52 -0.80 3.58
C MET A 14 7.70 -1.34 2.77
N THR A 15 7.91 -2.66 2.77
CA THR A 15 8.98 -3.30 1.99
C THR A 15 8.80 -3.04 0.50
N LEU A 16 7.56 -3.09 0.01
CA LEU A 16 7.24 -2.74 -1.37
C LEU A 16 7.50 -1.27 -1.66
N VAL A 17 7.18 -0.33 -0.76
CA VAL A 17 7.56 1.09 -0.94
C VAL A 17 9.07 1.26 -1.11
N LEU A 18 9.85 0.54 -0.30
CA LEU A 18 11.32 0.61 -0.35
C LEU A 18 11.91 0.08 -1.67
N ALA A 19 11.19 -0.78 -2.38
CA ALA A 19 11.66 -1.36 -3.64
C ALA A 19 11.66 -0.39 -4.84
N PHE A 20 11.04 0.79 -4.72
CA PHE A 20 10.86 1.72 -5.84
C PHE A 20 12.02 2.72 -5.99
N PRO A 21 12.25 3.27 -7.21
CA PRO A 21 13.57 3.63 -7.73
C PRO A 21 14.31 4.75 -7.01
N LYS A 22 13.65 5.55 -6.17
CA LYS A 22 14.34 6.57 -5.37
C LYS A 22 15.20 5.99 -4.25
N LEU A 23 14.93 4.75 -3.83
CA LEU A 23 15.61 4.10 -2.71
C LEU A 23 16.58 2.99 -3.13
N HIS A 24 16.62 2.65 -4.43
CA HIS A 24 17.55 1.69 -5.03
C HIS A 24 17.54 0.27 -4.40
N PHE A 25 16.50 -0.12 -3.66
CA PHE A 25 16.37 -1.46 -3.07
C PHE A 25 15.46 -2.38 -3.89
N GLU A 26 15.60 -2.38 -5.21
CA GLU A 26 14.70 -3.13 -6.12
C GLU A 26 14.65 -4.64 -5.82
N PHE A 27 15.72 -5.19 -5.23
CA PHE A 27 15.74 -6.60 -4.79
C PHE A 27 14.64 -6.92 -3.75
N LEU A 28 14.16 -5.93 -3.00
CA LEU A 28 13.08 -6.10 -2.04
C LEU A 28 11.74 -6.43 -2.72
N ALA A 29 11.56 -6.09 -4.00
CA ALA A 29 10.34 -6.42 -4.74
C ALA A 29 10.07 -7.95 -4.78
N TRP A 30 11.13 -8.76 -4.85
CA TRP A 30 11.02 -10.22 -4.87
C TRP A 30 10.46 -10.81 -3.57
N VAL A 31 10.73 -10.17 -2.44
CA VAL A 31 10.37 -10.65 -1.11
C VAL A 31 9.27 -9.81 -0.45
N GLY A 32 8.89 -8.69 -1.05
CA GLY A 32 7.99 -7.70 -0.45
C GLY A 32 6.61 -8.25 -0.10
N LEU A 33 6.10 -9.21 -0.86
CA LEU A 33 4.81 -9.87 -0.60
C LEU A 33 4.88 -11.00 0.43
N VAL A 34 6.07 -11.50 0.77
CA VAL A 34 6.24 -12.65 1.67
C VAL A 34 5.59 -12.42 3.05
N PRO A 35 5.74 -11.25 3.71
CA PRO A 35 5.09 -11.00 5.00
C PRO A 35 3.55 -11.03 4.91
N LEU A 36 2.96 -10.46 3.84
CA LEU A 36 1.51 -10.48 3.63
C LEU A 36 1.00 -11.91 3.41
N LEU A 37 1.65 -12.66 2.52
CA LEU A 37 1.30 -14.06 2.26
C LEU A 37 1.40 -14.91 3.52
N TRP A 38 2.37 -14.63 4.41
CA TRP A 38 2.47 -15.29 5.70
C TRP A 38 1.34 -14.91 6.66
N ALA A 39 0.94 -13.64 6.69
CA ALA A 39 -0.13 -13.13 7.55
C ALA A 39 -1.49 -13.77 7.23
N ILE A 40 -1.78 -14.06 5.96
CA ILE A 40 -3.11 -14.53 5.51
C ILE A 40 -3.28 -16.06 5.53
N ARG A 41 -2.22 -16.86 5.79
CA ARG A 41 -2.23 -18.33 5.61
C ARG A 41 -3.32 -19.08 6.38
N LYS A 42 -3.74 -18.56 7.53
CA LYS A 42 -4.69 -19.21 8.45
C LYS A 42 -5.85 -18.27 8.81
N THR A 43 -6.15 -17.32 7.94
CA THR A 43 -7.21 -16.33 8.13
C THR A 43 -8.41 -16.66 7.26
N THR A 44 -9.59 -16.13 7.61
CA THR A 44 -10.76 -16.22 6.72
C THR A 44 -10.57 -15.33 5.48
N PRO A 45 -11.30 -15.57 4.37
CA PRO A 45 -11.20 -14.73 3.17
C PRO A 45 -11.43 -13.24 3.45
N VAL A 46 -12.37 -12.91 4.34
CA VAL A 46 -12.64 -11.52 4.74
C VAL A 46 -11.45 -10.90 5.48
N GLN A 47 -10.81 -11.65 6.38
CA GLN A 47 -9.62 -11.19 7.09
C GLN A 47 -8.42 -11.03 6.14
N ALA A 48 -8.24 -11.96 5.20
CA ALA A 48 -7.23 -11.87 4.16
C ALA A 48 -7.43 -10.61 3.30
N ALA A 49 -8.66 -10.33 2.87
CA ALA A 49 -9.00 -9.13 2.11
C ALA A 49 -8.68 -7.83 2.87
N VAL A 50 -8.96 -7.78 4.18
CA VAL A 50 -8.61 -6.62 5.03
C VAL A 50 -7.09 -6.46 5.16
N LEU A 51 -6.36 -7.56 5.38
CA LEU A 51 -4.89 -7.53 5.46
C LEU A 51 -4.25 -7.14 4.11
N GLY A 52 -4.79 -7.63 3.00
CA GLY A 52 -4.40 -7.22 1.65
C GLY A 52 -4.66 -5.74 1.42
N PHE A 53 -5.84 -5.24 1.83
CA PHE A 53 -6.19 -3.82 1.73
C PHE A 53 -5.17 -2.95 2.46
N LEU A 54 -4.85 -3.30 3.71
CA LEU A 54 -3.89 -2.55 4.53
C LEU A 54 -2.50 -2.51 3.88
N SER A 55 -2.00 -3.65 3.41
CA SER A 55 -0.69 -3.70 2.71
C SER A 55 -0.73 -2.87 1.43
N GLY A 56 -1.82 -2.95 0.67
CA GLY A 56 -2.01 -2.20 -0.58
C GLY A 56 -2.06 -0.69 -0.33
N VAL A 57 -2.79 -0.23 0.68
CA VAL A 57 -2.87 1.21 1.01
C VAL A 57 -1.50 1.75 1.41
N VAL A 58 -0.77 1.06 2.29
CA VAL A 58 0.59 1.47 2.68
C VAL A 58 1.50 1.56 1.47
N PHE A 59 1.44 0.55 0.60
CA PHE A 59 2.22 0.52 -0.62
C PHE A 59 1.88 1.67 -1.58
N PHE A 60 0.60 1.82 -1.94
CA PHE A 60 0.18 2.80 -2.94
C PHE A 60 0.29 4.24 -2.46
N VAL A 61 0.06 4.53 -1.16
CA VAL A 61 0.30 5.88 -0.62
C VAL A 61 1.79 6.23 -0.71
N GLY A 62 2.67 5.29 -0.33
CA GLY A 62 4.12 5.48 -0.42
C GLY A 62 4.64 5.52 -1.86
N LEU A 63 3.97 4.85 -2.80
CA LEU A 63 4.32 4.87 -4.22
C LEU A 63 3.85 6.14 -4.93
N LEU A 64 2.65 6.61 -4.62
CA LEU A 64 1.93 7.65 -5.34
C LEU A 64 2.03 9.03 -4.69
N TYR A 65 2.82 9.21 -3.62
CA TYR A 65 2.97 10.50 -2.95
C TYR A 65 3.36 11.65 -3.89
N TRP A 66 4.09 11.35 -4.98
CA TRP A 66 4.52 12.34 -5.97
C TRP A 66 3.36 12.98 -6.74
N ILE A 67 2.20 12.31 -6.79
CA ILE A 67 0.97 12.84 -7.40
C ILE A 67 0.49 14.09 -6.65
N TYR A 68 0.86 14.27 -5.38
CA TYR A 68 0.56 15.49 -4.63
C TYR A 68 1.03 16.75 -5.37
N ASN A 69 2.26 16.73 -5.89
CA ASN A 69 2.81 17.85 -6.64
C ASN A 69 2.05 18.07 -7.96
N VAL A 70 1.64 17.00 -8.62
CA VAL A 70 0.84 17.10 -9.87
C VAL A 70 -0.51 17.76 -9.59
N LEU A 71 -1.22 17.34 -8.53
CA LEU A 71 -2.54 17.86 -8.19
C LEU A 71 -2.50 19.31 -7.71
N THR A 72 -1.47 19.69 -6.97
CA THR A 72 -1.32 21.07 -6.44
C THR A 72 -0.79 22.03 -7.49
N VAL A 73 0.26 21.66 -8.24
CA VAL A 73 0.93 22.54 -9.20
C VAL A 73 0.19 22.61 -10.53
N HIS A 74 -0.28 21.48 -11.06
CA HIS A 74 -0.95 21.44 -12.37
C HIS A 74 -2.47 21.41 -12.24
N GLY A 75 -2.99 20.69 -11.23
CA GLY A 75 -4.42 20.62 -10.96
C GLY A 75 -4.99 21.84 -10.24
N HIS A 76 -4.12 22.72 -9.70
CA HIS A 76 -4.51 23.89 -8.91
C HIS A 76 -5.48 23.56 -7.75
N LEU A 77 -5.41 22.32 -7.24
CA LEU A 77 -6.26 21.86 -6.15
C LEU A 77 -5.72 22.32 -4.79
N SER A 78 -6.63 22.47 -3.82
CA SER A 78 -6.22 22.71 -2.44
C SER A 78 -5.46 21.50 -1.87
N PRO A 79 -4.50 21.69 -0.96
CA PRO A 79 -3.74 20.60 -0.35
C PRO A 79 -4.61 19.48 0.24
N ALA A 80 -5.74 19.84 0.86
CA ALA A 80 -6.67 18.88 1.44
C ALA A 80 -7.34 18.00 0.37
N LEU A 81 -7.79 18.60 -0.73
CA LEU A 81 -8.37 17.85 -1.86
C LEU A 81 -7.32 16.95 -2.53
N SER A 82 -6.08 17.42 -2.68
CA SER A 82 -4.99 16.62 -3.24
C SER A 82 -4.72 15.37 -2.40
N VAL A 83 -4.62 15.50 -1.08
CA VAL A 83 -4.46 14.35 -0.17
C VAL A 83 -5.66 13.41 -0.25
N PHE A 84 -6.88 13.94 -0.28
CA PHE A 84 -8.09 13.15 -0.43
C PHE A 84 -8.05 12.28 -1.70
N PHE A 85 -7.70 12.85 -2.86
CA PHE A 85 -7.62 12.09 -4.11
C PHE A 85 -6.50 11.04 -4.09
N ILE A 86 -5.36 11.31 -3.47
CA ILE A 86 -4.27 10.32 -3.34
C ILE A 86 -4.71 9.16 -2.46
N VAL A 87 -5.35 9.43 -1.32
CA VAL A 87 -5.88 8.39 -0.43
C VAL A 87 -6.96 7.58 -1.13
N LEU A 88 -7.88 8.25 -1.85
CA LEU A 88 -8.94 7.59 -2.61
C LEU A 88 -8.38 6.69 -3.72
N LEU A 89 -7.42 7.19 -4.50
CA LEU A 89 -6.74 6.41 -5.54
C LEU A 89 -5.98 5.23 -4.95
N SER A 90 -5.27 5.44 -3.84
CA SER A 90 -4.53 4.37 -3.15
C SER A 90 -5.48 3.31 -2.60
N ALA A 91 -6.62 3.71 -2.04
CA ALA A 91 -7.66 2.80 -1.57
C ALA A 91 -8.27 1.99 -2.73
N TYR A 92 -8.57 2.63 -3.86
CA TYR A 92 -9.04 1.94 -5.06
C TYR A 92 -8.05 0.88 -5.54
N LEU A 93 -6.76 1.22 -5.65
CA LEU A 93 -5.74 0.28 -6.08
C LEU A 93 -5.47 -0.82 -5.04
N ALA A 94 -5.62 -0.51 -3.75
CA ALA A 94 -5.51 -1.51 -2.68
C ALA A 94 -6.59 -2.59 -2.77
N LEU A 95 -7.72 -2.35 -3.44
CA LEU A 95 -8.74 -3.39 -3.68
C LEU A 95 -8.18 -4.56 -4.51
N TYR A 96 -7.19 -4.33 -5.38
CA TYR A 96 -6.54 -5.43 -6.11
C TYR A 96 -5.73 -6.32 -5.17
N PHE A 97 -5.09 -5.75 -4.14
CA PHE A 97 -4.41 -6.52 -3.09
C PHE A 97 -5.40 -7.25 -2.19
N SER A 98 -6.59 -6.71 -1.98
CA SER A 98 -7.67 -7.38 -1.24
C SER A 98 -8.30 -8.53 -2.00
N ALA A 99 -8.37 -8.42 -3.33
CA ALA A 99 -9.00 -9.41 -4.20
C ALA A 99 -8.07 -10.59 -4.54
N PHE A 100 -6.76 -10.36 -4.50
CA PHE A 100 -5.71 -11.37 -4.71
C PHE A 100 -5.56 -12.29 -3.49
#